data_AF-A0A3P8F0P3-F1
#
_entry.id   AF-A0A3P8F0P3-F1
#
_cell.length_a   1.000
_cell.length_b   1.000
_cell.length_c   1.000
_cell.angle_alpha   90.00
_cell.angle_beta   90.00
_cell.angle_gamma   90.00
#
_symmetry.space_group_name_H-M   'P 1'
#
loop_
_entity.id
_entity.type
_entity.pdbx_description
1 polymer ?
#
loop_
_entity_poly.entity_id
_entity_poly.type
_entity_poly.pdbx_seq_one_letter_code
_entity_poly.pdbx_strand_id
1 'polypeptide(L)'
;MWDLRMESVDRRFSMPTSIRAAEQTLSGIRDLHICGYLHRDIKPPNFAIGREEDNAQQTIFILDFGLCRRYRTDEKDLRYMREKAAFRGTTRYASISALEMKDQCRKDDIEAWWYMILEWMIGQLPWKHCR
;
A
#
# COMPACT_ATOMS: atom_id res chain seq x y z
N MET A 1 9.78 4.53 -2.85
CA MET A 1 9.13 5.82 -2.52
C MET A 1 9.51 6.31 -1.13
N TRP A 2 9.88 5.43 -0.19
CA TRP A 2 10.34 5.82 1.15
C TRP A 2 11.57 6.74 1.13
N ASP A 3 12.65 6.34 0.44
CA ASP A 3 13.92 7.08 0.46
C ASP A 3 13.79 8.46 -0.17
N LEU A 4 13.12 8.55 -1.32
CA LEU A 4 12.80 9.83 -1.98
C LEU A 4 12.07 10.81 -1.06
N ARG A 5 11.22 10.30 -0.17
CA ARG A 5 10.55 11.13 0.83
C ARG A 5 11.51 11.56 1.93
N MET A 6 12.38 10.68 2.41
CA MET A 6 13.35 10.98 3.47
C MET A 6 14.40 12.00 3.05
N GLU A 7 14.71 12.06 1.75
CA GLU A 7 15.62 13.06 1.16
C GLU A 7 15.00 14.46 1.05
N SER A 8 13.67 14.59 1.13
CA SER A 8 13.04 15.90 1.10
C SER A 8 13.18 16.64 2.44
N VAL A 9 13.38 17.96 2.38
CA VAL A 9 13.64 18.83 3.56
C VAL A 9 12.60 18.64 4.66
N ASP A 10 11.32 18.64 4.27
CA ASP A 10 10.17 18.49 5.17
C ASP A 10 9.77 17.02 5.39
N ARG A 11 10.50 16.07 4.82
CA ARG A 11 10.14 14.63 4.78
C ARG A 11 8.73 14.37 4.24
N ARG A 12 8.29 15.20 3.31
CA ARG A 12 7.00 15.10 2.61
C ARG A 12 7.17 15.43 1.14
N PHE A 13 6.24 14.98 0.31
CA PHE A 13 6.17 15.43 -1.07
C PHE A 13 5.34 16.70 -1.19
N SER A 14 5.53 17.45 -2.27
CA SER A 14 4.61 18.52 -2.62
C SER A 14 3.21 17.94 -2.90
N MET A 15 2.17 18.77 -2.79
CA MET A 15 0.81 18.33 -3.08
C MET A 15 0.65 17.74 -4.50
N PRO A 16 1.18 18.37 -5.57
CA PRO A 16 1.09 17.79 -6.92
C PRO A 16 1.81 16.45 -7.07
N THR A 17 2.97 16.28 -6.44
CA THR A 17 3.69 14.99 -6.46
C THR A 17 2.94 13.93 -5.68
N SER A 18 2.38 14.28 -4.51
CA SER A 18 1.57 13.36 -3.69
C SER A 18 0.35 12.86 -4.45
N ILE A 19 -0.39 13.75 -5.13
CA ILE A 19 -1.59 13.38 -5.89
C ILE A 19 -1.24 12.48 -7.08
N ARG A 20 -0.21 12.83 -7.87
CA ARG A 20 0.23 11.99 -9.01
C ARG A 20 0.70 10.61 -8.57
N ALA A 21 1.45 10.54 -7.47
CA ALA A 21 1.87 9.26 -6.90
C ALA A 21 0.68 8.46 -6.35
N ALA A 22 -0.28 9.13 -5.72
CA ALA A 22 -1.51 8.50 -5.21
C ALA A 22 -2.32 7.85 -6.36
N GLU A 23 -2.49 8.54 -7.48
CA GLU A 23 -3.22 8.04 -8.65
C GLU A 23 -2.56 6.78 -9.24
N GLN A 24 -1.24 6.80 -9.45
CA GLN A 24 -0.51 5.64 -10.00
C GLN A 24 -0.54 4.44 -9.04
N THR A 25 -0.26 4.67 -7.76
CA THR A 25 -0.26 3.58 -6.77
C THR A 25 -1.64 2.98 -6.57
N LEU A 26 -2.71 3.80 -6.57
CA LEU A 26 -4.08 3.30 -6.51
C LEU A 26 -4.45 2.48 -7.74
N SER A 27 -4.02 2.92 -8.93
CA SER A 27 -4.22 2.17 -10.18
C SER A 27 -3.53 0.81 -10.12
N GLY A 28 -2.30 0.74 -9.63
CA GLY A 28 -1.59 -0.54 -9.45
C GLY A 28 -2.29 -1.46 -8.44
N ILE A 29 -2.79 -0.93 -7.31
CA ILE A 29 -3.55 -1.71 -6.32
C ILE A 29 -4.83 -2.25 -6.94
N ARG A 30 -5.55 -1.42 -7.70
CA ARG A 30 -6.76 -1.83 -8.44
C ARG A 30 -6.45 -2.97 -9.39
N ASP A 31 -5.35 -2.89 -10.15
CA ASP A 31 -4.99 -3.90 -11.13
C ASP A 31 -4.64 -5.23 -10.45
N LEU A 32 -3.92 -5.19 -9.31
CA LEU A 32 -3.68 -6.36 -8.46
C LEU A 32 -5.00 -7.00 -7.95
N HIS A 33 -5.95 -6.15 -7.53
CA HIS A 33 -7.27 -6.61 -7.10
C HIS A 33 -8.07 -7.23 -8.25
N ILE A 34 -7.97 -6.68 -9.47
CA ILE A 34 -8.60 -7.25 -10.67
C ILE A 34 -8.07 -8.66 -10.92
N CYS A 35 -6.76 -8.88 -10.75
CA CYS A 35 -6.12 -10.20 -10.80
C CYS A 35 -6.56 -11.16 -9.66
N GLY A 36 -7.34 -10.69 -8.68
CA GLY A 36 -7.92 -11.53 -7.63
C GLY A 36 -7.05 -11.66 -6.37
N TYR A 37 -6.05 -10.80 -6.21
CA TYR A 37 -5.12 -10.80 -5.07
C TYR A 37 -5.27 -9.54 -4.22
N LEU A 38 -4.98 -9.68 -2.93
CA LEU A 38 -4.74 -8.59 -1.98
C LEU A 38 -3.25 -8.47 -1.76
N HIS A 39 -2.74 -7.25 -1.60
CA HIS A 39 -1.33 -7.03 -1.28
C HIS A 39 -1.01 -7.33 0.18
N ARG A 40 -1.86 -6.83 1.09
CA ARG A 40 -1.79 -6.98 2.55
C ARG A 40 -0.61 -6.29 3.26
N ASP A 41 0.27 -5.60 2.53
CA ASP A 41 1.42 -4.87 3.09
C ASP A 41 1.73 -3.62 2.26
N ILE A 42 0.71 -2.80 2.04
CA ILE A 42 0.85 -1.51 1.36
C ILE A 42 1.63 -0.53 2.26
N LYS A 43 2.79 -0.08 1.77
CA LYS A 43 3.70 0.84 2.47
C LYS A 43 4.69 1.50 1.51
N PRO A 44 5.25 2.69 1.81
CA PRO A 44 6.16 3.39 0.90
C PRO A 44 7.39 2.60 0.41
N PRO A 45 8.00 1.69 1.20
CA PRO A 45 9.07 0.80 0.71
C PRO A 45 8.66 -0.15 -0.42
N ASN A 46 7.39 -0.56 -0.49
CA ASN A 46 6.88 -1.50 -1.50
C ASN A 46 6.45 -0.80 -2.79
N PHE A 47 6.81 0.47 -2.97
CA PHE A 47 6.62 1.20 -4.21
C PHE A 47 7.94 1.81 -4.65
N ALA A 48 8.27 1.76 -5.94
CA ALA A 48 9.49 2.34 -6.49
C ALA A 48 9.23 3.05 -7.82
N ILE A 49 10.03 4.08 -8.11
CA ILE A 49 10.04 4.71 -9.43
C ILE A 49 10.89 3.83 -10.35
N GLY A 50 10.47 3.66 -11.61
CA GLY A 50 11.28 2.99 -12.62
C GLY A 50 12.61 3.70 -12.88
N ARG A 51 13.56 2.97 -13.46
CA ARG A 51 14.87 3.53 -13.79
C ARG A 51 14.79 4.36 -15.07
N GLU A 52 15.64 5.37 -15.14
CA GLU A 52 15.79 6.19 -16.34
C GLU A 52 16.33 5.38 -17.53
N GLU A 53 17.22 4.42 -17.27
CA GLU A 53 17.77 3.47 -18.26
C GLU A 53 16.67 2.69 -19.01
N ASP A 54 15.56 2.42 -18.31
CA ASP A 54 14.40 1.69 -18.83
C ASP A 54 13.31 2.64 -19.39
N ASN A 55 13.59 3.96 -19.44
CA ASN A 55 12.63 5.02 -19.76
C ASN A 55 11.34 4.95 -18.92
N ALA A 56 11.48 4.55 -17.64
CA ALA A 56 10.37 4.29 -16.72
C ALA A 56 10.36 5.22 -15.49
N GLN A 57 11.13 6.31 -15.52
CA GLN A 57 11.27 7.30 -14.44
C GLN A 57 9.98 8.06 -14.10
N GLN A 58 8.93 7.93 -14.92
CA GLN A 58 7.60 8.49 -14.65
C GLN A 58 6.60 7.42 -14.14
N THR A 59 7.03 6.17 -14.00
CA THR A 59 6.18 5.04 -13.62
C THR A 59 6.51 4.56 -12.21
N ILE A 60 5.48 4.41 -11.38
CA ILE A 60 5.60 3.81 -10.04
C ILE A 60 5.19 2.33 -10.10
N PHE A 61 6.10 1.46 -9.68
CA PHE A 61 5.92 0.02 -9.61
C PHE A 61 5.56 -0.44 -8.20
N ILE A 62 4.73 -1.47 -8.12
CA ILE A 62 4.45 -2.22 -6.88
C ILE A 62 5.49 -3.33 -6.74
N LEU A 63 6.07 -3.45 -5.55
CA LEU A 63 7.08 -4.44 -5.20
C LEU A 63 6.57 -5.37 -4.10
N ASP A 64 7.30 -6.46 -3.88
CA ASP A 64 7.10 -7.42 -2.77
C ASP A 64 5.68 -7.99 -2.64
N PHE A 65 5.44 -9.04 -3.41
CA PHE A 65 4.19 -9.81 -3.36
C PHE A 65 4.22 -10.94 -2.30
N GLY A 66 5.22 -10.99 -1.41
CA GLY A 66 5.42 -12.12 -0.48
C GLY A 66 4.29 -12.34 0.52
N LEU A 67 3.54 -11.29 0.85
CA LEU A 67 2.37 -11.35 1.74
C LEU A 67 1.02 -11.39 1.01
N CYS A 68 1.06 -11.37 -0.33
CA CYS A 68 -0.14 -11.36 -1.14
C CYS A 68 -1.01 -12.59 -0.87
N ARG A 69 -2.33 -12.40 -0.98
CA ARG A 69 -3.28 -13.49 -0.81
C ARG A 69 -4.39 -13.39 -1.82
N ARG A 70 -4.67 -14.52 -2.48
CA ARG A 70 -5.82 -14.65 -3.36
C ARG A 70 -7.12 -14.57 -2.56
N TYR A 71 -7.99 -13.61 -2.90
CA TYR A 71 -9.28 -13.38 -2.25
C TYR A 71 -10.48 -13.86 -3.08
N ARG A 72 -10.23 -14.25 -4.34
CA ARG A 72 -11.23 -14.86 -5.24
C ARG A 72 -10.95 -16.35 -5.48
N THR A 73 -11.99 -17.13 -5.73
CA THR A 73 -11.87 -18.50 -6.25
C THR A 73 -11.53 -18.48 -7.75
N ASP A 74 -11.37 -19.65 -8.36
CA ASP A 74 -11.24 -19.78 -9.81
C ASP A 74 -12.55 -19.42 -10.54
N GLU A 75 -13.71 -19.64 -9.89
CA GLU A 75 -15.03 -19.19 -10.39
C GLU A 75 -15.29 -17.69 -10.19
N LYS A 76 -14.29 -16.92 -9.72
CA LYS A 76 -14.37 -15.48 -9.39
C LYS A 76 -15.22 -15.13 -8.16
N ASP A 77 -15.71 -16.11 -7.42
CA ASP A 77 -16.41 -15.91 -6.15
C ASP A 77 -15.47 -15.42 -5.05
N LEU A 78 -16.00 -14.69 -4.08
CA LEU A 78 -15.22 -14.28 -2.91
C LEU A 78 -14.95 -15.50 -2.02
N ARG A 79 -13.70 -15.65 -1.56
CA ARG A 79 -13.37 -16.68 -0.57
C ARG A 79 -14.03 -16.35 0.76
N TYR A 80 -14.45 -17.38 1.50
CA TYR A 80 -14.94 -17.22 2.86
C TYR A 80 -13.88 -16.58 3.76
N MET A 81 -14.32 -15.60 4.54
CA MET A 81 -13.47 -14.95 5.54
C MET A 81 -13.13 -15.94 6.65
N ARG A 82 -11.87 -15.93 7.07
CA ARG A 82 -11.46 -16.65 8.29
C ARG A 82 -11.99 -15.91 9.52
N GLU A 83 -12.39 -16.67 10.55
CA GLU A 83 -12.77 -16.09 11.84
C GLU A 83 -11.62 -15.32 12.50
N LYS A 84 -10.39 -15.80 12.35
CA LYS A 84 -9.16 -15.13 12.80
C LYS A 84 -8.06 -15.23 11.75
N ALA A 85 -7.35 -14.12 11.56
CA ALA A 85 -6.22 -14.02 10.65
C ALA A 85 -5.05 -13.36 11.36
N ALA A 86 -3.95 -14.09 11.55
CA ALA A 86 -2.73 -13.53 12.11
C ALA A 86 -2.21 -12.38 11.22
N PHE A 87 -2.02 -11.21 11.81
CA PHE A 87 -1.41 -10.07 11.16
C PHE A 87 0.09 -10.31 10.94
N ARG A 88 0.58 -10.01 9.75
CA ARG A 88 2.00 -10.18 9.33
C ARG A 88 2.58 -8.97 8.61
N GLY A 89 1.81 -7.88 8.50
CA GLY A 89 2.21 -6.68 7.75
C GLY A 89 2.91 -5.65 8.64
N THR A 90 3.08 -4.45 8.11
CA THR A 90 3.70 -3.33 8.81
C THR A 90 2.67 -2.54 9.64
N THR A 91 2.81 -2.50 10.97
CA THR A 91 1.82 -1.93 11.91
C THR A 91 1.44 -0.48 11.58
N ARG A 92 2.39 0.36 11.15
CA ARG A 92 2.16 1.79 10.90
C ARG A 92 1.06 2.07 9.87
N TYR A 93 0.96 1.24 8.83
CA TYR A 93 0.01 1.43 7.74
C TYR A 93 -1.10 0.37 7.77
N ALA A 94 -1.11 -0.53 8.75
CA ALA A 94 -2.11 -1.55 8.85
C ALA A 94 -3.50 -0.94 9.05
N SER A 95 -4.52 -1.47 8.37
CA SER A 95 -5.89 -1.11 8.66
C SER A 95 -6.28 -1.50 10.07
N ILE A 96 -7.28 -0.82 10.63
CA ILE A 96 -7.80 -1.11 11.97
C ILE A 96 -8.23 -2.58 12.06
N SER A 97 -8.95 -3.09 11.06
CA SER A 97 -9.37 -4.51 11.04
C SER A 97 -8.21 -5.50 10.93
N ALA A 98 -7.13 -5.14 10.24
CA ALA A 98 -5.94 -5.98 10.22
C ALA A 98 -5.28 -6.06 11.62
N LEU A 99 -5.24 -4.94 12.35
CA LEU A 99 -4.76 -4.90 13.74
C LEU A 99 -5.68 -5.66 14.70
N GLU A 100 -6.98 -5.68 14.43
CA GLU A 100 -7.97 -6.50 15.14
C GLU A 100 -7.95 -8.00 14.75
N MET A 101 -6.98 -8.41 13.91
CA MET A 101 -6.82 -9.79 13.42
C MET A 101 -8.03 -10.33 12.63
N LYS A 102 -8.82 -9.45 12.03
CA LYS A 102 -9.89 -9.81 11.09
C LYS A 102 -9.27 -10.19 9.74
N ASP A 103 -9.98 -11.01 8.98
CA ASP A 103 -9.48 -11.40 7.66
C ASP A 103 -9.46 -10.19 6.71
N GLN A 104 -8.27 -9.90 6.17
CA GLN A 104 -8.07 -8.74 5.32
C GLN A 104 -8.83 -8.91 3.99
N CYS A 105 -9.43 -7.82 3.51
CA CYS A 105 -10.09 -7.70 2.23
C CYS A 105 -9.57 -6.46 1.47
N ARG A 106 -10.16 -6.17 0.31
CA ARG A 106 -9.71 -5.07 -0.57
C ARG A 106 -9.68 -3.71 0.14
N LYS A 107 -10.63 -3.45 1.04
CA LYS A 107 -10.70 -2.18 1.78
C LYS A 107 -9.43 -1.94 2.61
N ASP A 108 -8.80 -3.02 3.10
CA ASP A 108 -7.64 -2.93 3.99
C ASP A 108 -6.39 -2.45 3.24
N ASP A 109 -6.23 -2.86 1.98
CA ASP A 109 -5.18 -2.30 1.11
C ASP A 109 -5.44 -0.80 0.83
N ILE A 110 -6.70 -0.40 0.67
CA ILE A 110 -7.07 1.01 0.41
C ILE A 110 -6.90 1.88 1.67
N GLU A 111 -7.22 1.36 2.84
CA GLU A 111 -7.01 2.06 4.12
C GLU A 111 -5.51 2.27 4.38
N ALA A 112 -4.70 1.23 4.16
CA ALA A 112 -3.24 1.32 4.24
C ALA A 112 -2.65 2.31 3.22
N TRP A 113 -3.16 2.29 1.98
CA TRP A 113 -2.82 3.26 0.95
C TRP A 113 -3.16 4.68 1.40
N TRP A 114 -4.33 4.92 1.99
CA TRP A 114 -4.73 6.24 2.47
C TRP A 114 -3.77 6.77 3.55
N TYR A 115 -3.37 5.93 4.51
CA TYR A 115 -2.36 6.31 5.51
C TYR A 115 -1.00 6.65 4.87
N MET A 116 -0.60 5.89 3.85
CA MET A 116 0.61 6.18 3.09
C MET A 116 0.54 7.55 2.39
N ILE A 117 -0.59 7.88 1.73
CA ILE A 117 -0.77 9.17 1.05
C ILE A 117 -0.80 10.33 2.06
N LEU A 118 -1.48 10.17 3.18
CA LEU A 118 -1.45 11.16 4.25
C LEU A 118 -0.01 11.41 4.71
N GLU A 119 0.76 10.36 4.98
CA GLU A 119 2.16 10.51 5.39
C GLU A 119 3.00 11.25 4.32
N TRP A 120 2.74 11.01 3.03
CA TRP A 120 3.38 11.76 1.94
C TRP A 120 3.02 13.24 1.92
N MET A 121 1.77 13.60 2.25
CA MET A 121 1.30 14.99 2.21
C MET A 121 1.69 15.79 3.46
N ILE A 122 1.57 15.19 4.65
CA ILE A 122 1.74 15.88 5.94
C ILE A 122 3.05 15.54 6.66
N GLY A 123 3.86 14.62 6.12
CA GLY A 123 5.20 14.28 6.62
C GLY A 123 5.22 13.27 7.77
N GLN A 124 4.13 13.10 8.52
CA GLN A 124 4.06 12.09 9.58
C GLN A 124 2.63 11.67 9.90
N LEU A 125 2.46 10.43 10.35
CA LEU A 125 1.23 9.96 10.96
C LEU A 125 1.24 10.19 12.48
N PRO A 126 0.10 10.50 13.11
CA PRO A 126 0.03 10.75 14.55
C PRO A 126 0.57 9.61 15.41
N TRP A 127 0.41 8.36 14.94
CA TRP A 127 0.85 7.14 15.64
C TRP A 127 2.24 6.64 15.21
N LYS A 128 3.06 7.46 14.54
CA LYS A 128 4.42 7.08 14.08
C LYS A 128 5.30 6.47 15.18
N HIS A 129 5.11 6.91 16.42
CA HIS A 129 5.89 6.49 17.59
C HIS A 129 5.17 5.48 18.49
N CYS A 130 3.96 5.06 18.14
CA CYS A 130 3.26 3.99 18.83
C CYS A 130 3.90 2.66 18.42
N ARG A 131 4.34 1.88 19.42
CA ARG A 131 4.85 0.51 19.25
C ARG A 131 3.81 -0.48 19.72
#